data_AF-A0A9D7NBM9-F1
#
_entry.id   AF-A0A9D7NBM9-F1
#
_cell.length_a   1.000
_cell.length_b   1.000
_cell.length_c   1.000
_cell.angle_alpha   90.00
_cell.angle_beta   90.00
_cell.angle_gamma   90.00
#
_symmetry.space_group_name_H-M   'P 1'
#
loop_
_entity.id
_entity.type
_entity.pdbx_description
1 polymer ?
#
loop_
_entity_poly.entity_id
_entity_poly.type
_entity_poly.pdbx_seq_one_letter_code
_entity_poly.pdbx_strand_id
1 'polypeptide(L)'
;MKTIQTLIIVICAIFSQPGISQTHFPAAFDIVSDTFGTITLPARHWQYAEDRADSWTIDSIRQQAIEAKFRGITAKKSENMDPMYNYWVRFRLKNTMQREAQIALEFSSPWQSDIYIFDPTQKERHFRSGIIPWSKRDGYTTKNLAKSYLPVSIAAGDEWVVYMKNSTINGQGTMPSGLLIQLYDMDKMRSELSQSEDINYILTIKNSLFFGILLWVAIFNLFFFLIVKERVYLYFALYVFFLGMTRFLTPLYHLFFREHPTILFPYFSTFSLAFIPFFTTHFFAICSEHIFTTLFWISCY
;
A
#
# COMPACT_ATOMS: atom_id res chain seq x y z
N MET A 1 -28.36 23.75 60.48
CA MET A 1 -27.70 22.45 60.20
C MET A 1 -28.33 21.68 59.05
N LYS A 2 -29.67 21.51 58.98
CA LYS A 2 -30.32 20.75 57.89
C LYS A 2 -30.04 21.28 56.47
N THR A 3 -29.99 22.60 56.30
CA THR A 3 -29.74 23.25 54.98
C THR A 3 -28.35 23.00 54.41
N ILE A 4 -27.33 22.83 55.25
CA ILE A 4 -25.95 22.58 54.79
C ILE A 4 -25.80 21.13 54.32
N GLN A 5 -26.45 20.18 55.00
CA GLN A 5 -26.49 18.78 54.56
C GLN A 5 -27.19 18.62 53.21
N THR A 6 -28.30 19.33 52.98
CA THR A 6 -29.00 19.28 51.69
C THR A 6 -28.13 19.84 50.55
N LEU A 7 -27.38 20.91 50.80
CA LEU A 7 -26.49 21.50 49.80
C LEU A 7 -25.35 20.56 49.41
N ILE A 8 -24.75 19.87 50.39
CA ILE A 8 -23.66 18.90 50.16
C ILE A 8 -24.15 17.70 49.36
N ILE A 9 -25.34 17.19 49.66
CA ILE A 9 -25.94 16.06 48.92
C ILE A 9 -26.24 16.45 47.47
N VAL A 10 -26.74 17.67 47.22
CA VAL A 10 -26.99 18.16 45.85
C VAL A 10 -25.69 18.35 45.08
N ILE A 11 -24.64 18.88 45.72
CA ILE A 11 -23.32 19.04 45.07
C ILE A 11 -22.73 17.66 44.74
N CYS A 12 -22.76 16.70 45.66
CA CYS A 12 -22.30 15.34 45.38
C CYS A 12 -23.11 14.63 44.27
N ALA A 13 -24.42 14.90 44.18
CA ALA A 13 -25.28 14.38 43.10
C ALA A 13 -24.96 14.98 41.72
N ILE A 14 -24.52 16.24 41.66
CA ILE A 14 -24.10 16.89 40.40
C ILE A 14 -22.74 16.36 39.93
N PHE A 15 -21.82 16.05 40.85
CA PHE A 15 -20.49 15.50 40.52
C PHE A 15 -20.48 13.98 40.30
N SER A 16 -21.58 13.27 40.55
CA SER A 16 -21.71 11.82 40.34
C SER A 16 -22.44 11.46 39.05
N GLN A 17 -22.77 12.43 38.19
CA GLN A 17 -23.20 12.10 36.84
C GLN A 17 -21.99 11.48 36.11
N PRO A 18 -22.08 10.23 35.63
CA PRO A 18 -21.05 9.68 34.77
C PRO A 18 -21.02 10.59 33.54
N GLY A 19 -19.90 11.31 33.37
CA GLY A 19 -19.68 12.07 32.15
C GLY A 19 -19.76 11.11 31.00
N ILE A 20 -20.87 11.14 30.26
CA ILE A 20 -20.96 10.50 28.95
C ILE A 20 -19.99 11.29 28.10
N SER A 21 -18.75 10.83 28.04
CA SER A 21 -17.80 11.25 27.03
C SER A 21 -18.47 10.96 25.70
N GLN A 22 -18.97 12.00 25.03
CA GLN A 22 -19.51 11.87 23.69
C GLN A 22 -18.33 11.51 22.79
N THR A 23 -18.15 10.22 22.57
CA THR A 23 -17.24 9.68 21.57
C THR A 23 -17.80 10.12 20.21
N HIS A 24 -17.28 11.23 19.68
CA HIS A 24 -17.74 11.81 18.41
C HIS A 24 -17.25 10.96 17.22
N PHE A 25 -17.75 9.74 17.10
CA PHE A 25 -17.55 8.94 15.91
C PHE A 25 -18.23 9.58 14.70
N PRO A 26 -17.64 9.46 13.49
CA PRO A 26 -18.30 9.89 12.26
C PRO A 26 -19.57 9.08 12.01
N ALA A 27 -20.51 9.60 11.21
CA ALA A 27 -21.73 8.86 10.87
C ALA A 27 -21.38 7.53 10.19
N ALA A 28 -22.11 6.46 10.51
CA ALA A 28 -21.89 5.17 9.85
C ALA A 28 -22.17 5.28 8.35
N PHE A 29 -21.36 4.57 7.56
CA PHE A 29 -21.55 4.43 6.14
C PHE A 29 -22.43 3.20 5.89
N ASP A 30 -23.56 3.42 5.23
CA ASP A 30 -24.54 2.38 4.97
C ASP A 30 -24.11 1.53 3.78
N ILE A 31 -23.99 0.23 4.03
CA ILE A 31 -23.84 -0.79 2.99
C ILE A 31 -25.27 -1.17 2.56
N VAL A 32 -25.58 -0.88 1.30
CA VAL A 32 -26.82 -1.25 0.60
C VAL A 32 -26.47 -2.17 -0.58
N SER A 33 -27.49 -2.70 -1.28
CA SER A 33 -27.31 -3.66 -2.37
C SER A 33 -26.41 -3.17 -3.51
N ASP A 34 -26.33 -1.85 -3.71
CA ASP A 34 -25.60 -1.23 -4.83
C ASP A 34 -24.22 -0.68 -4.40
N THR A 35 -23.82 -0.93 -3.16
CA THR A 35 -22.57 -0.40 -2.58
C THR A 35 -21.35 -1.25 -2.94
N PHE A 36 -21.41 -2.11 -3.96
CA PHE A 36 -20.26 -2.93 -4.38
C PHE A 36 -19.41 -2.21 -5.44
N GLY A 37 -18.10 -2.18 -5.22
CA GLY A 37 -17.11 -1.53 -6.09
C GLY A 37 -16.14 -0.63 -5.32
N THR A 38 -15.40 0.19 -6.06
CA THR A 38 -14.52 1.22 -5.48
C THR A 38 -15.35 2.40 -4.99
N ILE A 39 -15.27 2.67 -3.69
CA ILE A 39 -16.01 3.74 -3.04
C ILE A 39 -15.03 4.69 -2.36
N THR A 40 -15.11 5.96 -2.72
CA THR A 40 -14.51 7.03 -1.93
C THR A 40 -15.46 7.35 -0.78
N LEU A 41 -15.07 6.99 0.44
CA LEU A 41 -15.88 7.30 1.62
C LEU A 41 -16.07 8.82 1.74
N PRO A 42 -17.31 9.33 1.76
CA PRO A 42 -17.54 10.76 1.91
C PRO A 42 -16.98 11.26 3.23
N ALA A 43 -16.46 12.48 3.24
CA ALA A 43 -15.72 13.07 4.37
C ALA A 43 -16.44 13.03 5.73
N ARG A 44 -17.78 12.95 5.75
CA ARG A 44 -18.60 12.84 6.97
C ARG A 44 -18.58 11.45 7.63
N HIS A 45 -18.11 10.42 6.92
CA HIS A 45 -18.14 9.02 7.35
C HIS A 45 -16.81 8.53 7.93
N TRP A 46 -15.78 9.36 7.93
CA TRP A 46 -14.48 8.98 8.46
C TRP A 46 -13.77 10.16 9.12
N GLN A 47 -12.82 9.83 9.99
CA GLN A 47 -11.98 10.78 10.70
C GLN A 47 -10.55 10.26 10.71
N TYR A 48 -9.60 11.16 10.95
CA TYR A 48 -8.18 10.81 10.98
C TYR A 48 -7.45 11.50 12.14
N ALA A 49 -6.32 10.93 12.55
CA ALA A 49 -5.42 11.50 13.53
C ALA A 49 -3.96 11.19 13.16
N GLU A 50 -3.07 12.18 13.29
CA GLU A 50 -1.64 12.01 13.01
C GLU A 50 -0.91 11.47 14.24
N ASP A 51 -0.15 10.39 14.07
CA ASP A 51 0.74 9.81 15.07
C ASP A 51 2.20 9.97 14.64
N ARG A 52 2.72 11.20 14.75
CA ARG A 52 4.10 11.50 14.32
C ARG A 52 5.18 10.70 15.03
N ALA A 53 4.91 10.25 16.26
CA ALA A 53 5.85 9.50 17.06
C ALA A 53 5.77 7.98 16.83
N ASP A 54 4.78 7.51 16.05
CA ASP A 54 4.45 6.10 15.85
C ASP A 54 4.22 5.32 17.16
N SER A 55 3.79 6.01 18.21
CA SER A 55 3.74 5.45 19.57
C SER A 55 2.35 4.97 19.97
N TRP A 56 1.32 5.26 19.17
CA TRP A 56 -0.04 4.86 19.50
C TRP A 56 -0.29 3.41 19.10
N THR A 57 -0.94 2.70 20.01
CA THR A 57 -1.52 1.36 19.84
C THR A 57 -3.05 1.45 19.77
N ILE A 58 -3.71 0.37 19.34
CA ILE A 58 -5.18 0.33 19.31
C ILE A 58 -5.80 0.60 20.70
N ASP A 59 -5.21 0.07 21.77
CA ASP A 59 -5.65 0.30 23.14
C ASP A 59 -5.54 1.77 23.54
N SER A 60 -4.42 2.42 23.18
CA SER A 60 -4.21 3.83 23.49
C SER A 60 -5.19 4.74 22.75
N ILE A 61 -5.54 4.42 21.51
CA ILE A 61 -6.44 5.22 20.67
C ILE A 61 -7.88 5.20 21.16
N ARG A 62 -8.28 4.09 21.77
CA ARG A 62 -9.59 3.95 22.40
C ARG A 62 -9.67 4.68 23.75
N GLN A 63 -8.56 5.26 24.24
CA GLN A 63 -8.58 6.15 25.40
C GLN A 63 -9.05 7.56 25.00
N GLN A 64 -9.89 8.15 25.83
CA GLN A 64 -10.55 9.44 25.59
C GLN A 64 -9.58 10.57 25.18
N ALA A 65 -8.37 10.60 25.73
CA ALA A 65 -7.37 11.64 25.45
C ALA A 65 -6.84 11.61 24.00
N ILE A 66 -6.70 10.43 23.40
CA ILE A 66 -6.28 10.28 22.00
C ILE A 66 -7.50 10.31 21.08
N GLU A 67 -8.64 9.81 21.55
CA GLU A 67 -9.88 9.85 20.81
C GLU A 67 -10.28 11.29 20.41
N ALA A 68 -10.09 12.24 21.32
CA ALA A 68 -10.33 13.67 21.06
C ALA A 68 -9.41 14.28 19.98
N LYS A 69 -8.34 13.59 19.57
CA LYS A 69 -7.43 14.04 18.51
C LYS A 69 -7.92 13.69 17.11
N PHE A 70 -8.92 12.82 16.97
CA PHE A 70 -9.51 12.51 15.67
C PHE A 70 -10.26 13.72 15.12
N ARG A 71 -9.93 14.08 13.88
CA ARG A 71 -10.49 15.23 13.18
C ARG A 71 -11.35 14.74 12.02
N GLY A 72 -12.53 15.33 11.90
CA GLY A 72 -13.32 15.24 10.68
C GLY A 72 -12.64 16.00 9.55
N ILE A 73 -12.97 15.64 8.32
CA ILE A 73 -12.51 16.30 7.10
C ILE A 73 -13.67 17.00 6.40
N THR A 74 -13.38 18.10 5.72
CA THR A 74 -14.32 18.73 4.79
C THR A 74 -14.17 18.11 3.41
N ALA A 75 -15.24 18.08 2.60
CA ALA A 75 -15.17 17.51 1.24
C ALA A 75 -13.99 18.07 0.42
N LYS A 76 -13.79 19.40 0.45
CA LYS A 76 -12.67 20.08 -0.23
C LYS A 76 -11.29 19.64 0.28
N LYS A 77 -11.13 19.40 1.58
CA LYS A 77 -9.87 18.93 2.16
C LYS A 77 -9.65 17.43 1.92
N SER A 78 -10.72 16.65 1.80
CA SER A 78 -10.64 15.24 1.43
C SER A 78 -9.98 15.04 0.07
N GLU A 79 -10.25 15.93 -0.88
CA GLU A 79 -9.70 15.84 -2.24
C GLU A 79 -8.22 16.27 -2.30
N ASN A 80 -7.74 17.07 -1.34
CA ASN A 80 -6.39 17.61 -1.30
C ASN A 80 -5.83 17.55 0.13
N MET A 81 -5.45 16.35 0.58
CA MET A 81 -4.84 16.16 1.89
C MET A 81 -3.34 16.47 1.87
N ASP A 82 -2.89 17.13 2.93
CA ASP A 82 -1.47 17.32 3.20
C ASP A 82 -0.80 15.95 3.44
N PRO A 83 0.45 15.75 2.98
CA PRO A 83 1.21 14.54 3.30
C PRO A 83 1.35 14.33 4.81
N MET A 84 1.22 13.09 5.26
CA MET A 84 1.27 12.69 6.68
C MET A 84 2.22 11.52 6.86
N TYR A 85 2.91 11.44 8.00
CA TYR A 85 3.81 10.34 8.31
C TYR A 85 3.02 9.08 8.69
N ASN A 86 2.83 8.84 9.98
CA ASN A 86 1.96 7.79 10.46
C ASN A 86 0.63 8.41 10.87
N TYR A 87 -0.45 7.75 10.47
CA TYR A 87 -1.77 8.25 10.74
C TYR A 87 -2.74 7.12 10.97
N TRP A 88 -3.73 7.45 11.79
CA TRP A 88 -4.85 6.60 12.08
C TRP A 88 -6.07 7.12 11.38
N VAL A 89 -6.85 6.21 10.82
CA VAL A 89 -8.15 6.49 10.21
C VAL A 89 -9.19 5.66 10.94
N ARG A 90 -10.35 6.24 11.20
CA ARG A 90 -11.49 5.51 11.75
C ARG A 90 -12.77 5.82 11.00
N PHE A 91 -13.60 4.81 10.85
CA PHE A 91 -14.92 4.92 10.22
C PHE A 91 -15.83 3.80 10.73
N ARG A 92 -17.12 3.90 10.41
CA ARG A 92 -18.13 2.91 10.79
C ARG A 92 -18.83 2.40 9.55
N LEU A 93 -19.06 1.10 9.50
CA LEU A 93 -19.78 0.42 8.42
C LEU A 93 -21.05 -0.17 9.00
N LYS A 94 -22.20 0.10 8.39
CA LYS A 94 -23.48 -0.46 8.81
C LYS A 94 -24.12 -1.25 7.69
N ASN A 95 -24.45 -2.52 7.94
CA ASN A 95 -25.22 -3.28 6.98
C ASN A 95 -26.70 -2.94 7.14
N THR A 96 -27.26 -2.22 6.17
CA THR A 96 -28.68 -1.84 6.18
C THR A 96 -29.57 -2.79 5.38
N MET A 97 -28.98 -3.81 4.76
CA MET A 97 -29.71 -4.85 4.04
C MET A 97 -30.42 -5.81 5.02
N GLN A 98 -31.43 -6.52 4.52
CA GLN A 98 -32.13 -7.58 5.28
C GLN A 98 -31.39 -8.93 5.26
N ARG A 99 -30.16 -8.96 4.76
CA ARG A 99 -29.32 -10.16 4.66
C ARG A 99 -27.91 -9.86 5.10
N GLU A 100 -27.17 -10.89 5.44
CA GLU A 100 -25.74 -10.80 5.72
C GLU A 100 -24.98 -10.22 4.52
N ALA A 101 -24.08 -9.28 4.78
CA ALA A 101 -23.17 -8.72 3.80
C ALA A 101 -21.85 -9.50 3.87
N GLN A 102 -21.64 -10.40 2.90
CA GLN A 102 -20.36 -11.08 2.71
C GLN A 102 -19.51 -10.24 1.76
N ILE A 103 -18.60 -9.46 2.34
CA ILE A 103 -17.78 -8.48 1.59
C ILE A 103 -16.30 -8.74 1.79
N ALA A 104 -15.50 -8.40 0.78
CA ALA A 104 -14.07 -8.23 0.95
C ALA A 104 -13.72 -6.74 0.96
N LEU A 105 -13.10 -6.29 2.04
CA LEU A 105 -12.53 -4.94 2.16
C LEU A 105 -11.15 -4.94 1.50
N GLU A 106 -10.98 -4.19 0.42
CA GLU A 106 -9.66 -3.87 -0.12
C GLU A 106 -9.23 -2.49 0.39
N PHE A 107 -8.01 -2.44 0.95
CA PHE A 107 -7.34 -1.22 1.34
C PHE A 107 -6.08 -1.06 0.52
N SER A 108 -6.00 0.02 -0.26
CA SER A 108 -4.81 0.35 -1.03
C SER A 108 -3.86 1.21 -0.18
N SER A 109 -2.98 0.57 0.58
CA SER A 109 -1.88 1.27 1.26
C SER A 109 -0.54 0.78 0.71
N PRO A 110 0.30 1.69 0.18
CA PRO A 110 1.57 1.31 -0.43
C PRO A 110 2.65 0.94 0.61
N TRP A 111 2.44 1.18 1.90
CA TRP A 111 3.45 0.94 2.95
C TRP A 111 2.98 -0.14 3.91
N GLN A 112 2.90 0.10 5.21
CA GLN A 112 2.34 -0.85 6.16
C GLN A 112 0.98 -0.36 6.64
N SER A 113 0.01 -1.28 6.71
CA SER A 113 -1.30 -1.01 7.29
C SER A 113 -1.68 -2.07 8.32
N ASP A 114 -2.03 -1.62 9.52
CA ASP A 114 -2.63 -2.43 10.57
C ASP A 114 -4.12 -2.04 10.68
N ILE A 115 -5.00 -3.01 10.44
CA ILE A 115 -6.45 -2.82 10.37
C ILE A 115 -7.09 -3.56 11.53
N TYR A 116 -7.82 -2.83 12.36
CA TYR A 116 -8.56 -3.35 13.51
C TYR A 116 -10.05 -3.17 13.26
N ILE A 117 -10.79 -4.26 13.37
CA ILE A 117 -12.24 -4.29 13.15
C ILE A 117 -12.91 -4.76 14.44
N PHE A 118 -13.92 -4.01 14.87
CA PHE A 118 -14.73 -4.32 16.04
C PHE A 118 -16.17 -4.54 15.61
N ASP A 119 -16.71 -5.71 15.96
CA ASP A 119 -18.12 -6.02 15.79
C ASP A 119 -18.98 -5.39 16.91
N PRO A 120 -20.32 -5.52 16.89
CA PRO A 120 -21.18 -4.97 17.94
C PRO A 120 -20.89 -5.53 19.33
N THR A 121 -20.29 -6.72 19.42
CA THR A 121 -19.87 -7.35 20.69
C THR A 121 -18.52 -6.84 21.18
N GLN A 122 -17.92 -5.87 20.48
CA GLN A 122 -16.57 -5.33 20.74
C GLN A 122 -15.45 -6.37 20.58
N LYS A 123 -15.70 -7.47 19.86
CA LYS A 123 -14.66 -8.45 19.56
C LYS A 123 -13.74 -7.89 18.48
N GLU A 124 -12.45 -7.86 18.79
CA GLU A 124 -11.41 -7.39 17.88
C GLU A 124 -11.04 -8.44 16.84
N ARG A 125 -10.84 -7.98 15.61
CA ARG A 125 -10.13 -8.69 14.55
C ARG A 125 -9.02 -7.79 14.01
N HIS A 126 -7.78 -8.27 14.05
CA HIS A 126 -6.60 -7.53 13.58
C HIS A 126 -6.08 -8.16 12.28
N PHE A 127 -5.76 -7.31 11.31
CA PHE A 127 -5.22 -7.69 10.01
C PHE A 127 -4.06 -6.80 9.62
N ARG A 128 -3.02 -7.41 9.06
CA ARG A 128 -1.82 -6.72 8.58
C ARG A 128 -1.72 -6.80 7.07
N SER A 129 -1.47 -5.66 6.44
CA SER A 129 -1.34 -5.52 5.00
C SER A 129 -0.22 -4.56 4.60
N GLY A 130 0.04 -4.49 3.29
CA GLY A 130 1.05 -3.64 2.67
C GLY A 130 2.41 -4.31 2.50
N ILE A 131 3.49 -3.53 2.30
CA ILE A 131 4.89 -3.94 2.10
C ILE A 131 5.50 -4.48 3.42
N ILE A 132 4.93 -5.57 3.92
CA ILE A 132 5.42 -6.39 5.04
C ILE A 132 5.78 -7.80 4.54
N PRO A 133 6.60 -8.57 5.30
CA PRO A 133 6.95 -9.94 4.95
C PRO A 133 5.71 -10.75 4.58
N TRP A 134 5.78 -11.52 3.49
CA TRP A 134 4.64 -12.27 2.97
C TRP A 134 3.98 -13.16 4.03
N SER A 135 4.79 -13.84 4.86
CA SER A 135 4.34 -14.68 5.97
C SER A 135 3.55 -13.94 7.07
N LYS A 136 3.64 -12.61 7.15
CA LYS A 136 2.98 -11.77 8.15
C LYS A 136 1.73 -11.06 7.62
N ARG A 137 1.38 -11.27 6.34
CA ARG A 137 0.21 -10.65 5.72
C ARG A 137 -1.03 -11.47 6.04
N ASP A 138 -2.10 -10.78 6.40
CA ASP A 138 -3.40 -11.40 6.65
C ASP A 138 -4.34 -11.21 5.44
N GLY A 139 -5.41 -12.02 5.40
CA GLY A 139 -6.41 -12.00 4.33
C GLY A 139 -5.97 -12.70 3.05
N TYR A 140 -6.73 -12.49 1.97
CA TYR A 140 -6.34 -12.97 0.65
C TYR A 140 -5.32 -12.01 0.04
N THR A 141 -4.09 -12.49 -0.06
CA THR A 141 -2.96 -11.73 -0.59
C THR A 141 -2.79 -12.02 -2.07
N THR A 142 -2.63 -10.96 -2.86
CA THR A 142 -2.30 -11.12 -4.27
C THR A 142 -0.79 -11.01 -4.48
N LYS A 143 -0.28 -11.56 -5.58
CA LYS A 143 1.11 -11.28 -6.01
C LYS A 143 1.33 -9.77 -6.27
N ASN A 144 0.27 -8.98 -6.40
CA ASN A 144 0.40 -7.53 -6.38
C ASN A 144 0.59 -7.05 -4.93
N LEU A 145 1.79 -6.53 -4.64
CA LEU A 145 2.22 -6.18 -3.29
C LEU A 145 1.35 -5.15 -2.58
N ALA A 146 0.61 -4.35 -3.35
CA ALA A 146 -0.23 -3.27 -2.86
C ALA A 146 -1.69 -3.67 -2.57
N LYS A 147 -2.08 -4.93 -2.84
CA LYS A 147 -3.47 -5.39 -2.70
C LYS A 147 -3.60 -6.56 -1.73
N SER A 148 -4.41 -6.35 -0.69
CA SER A 148 -4.93 -7.39 0.20
C SER A 148 -6.44 -7.27 0.27
N TYR A 149 -7.13 -8.40 0.20
CA TYR A 149 -8.56 -8.50 0.40
C TYR A 149 -8.85 -9.08 1.78
N LEU A 150 -9.65 -8.36 2.55
CA LEU A 150 -10.03 -8.75 3.89
C LEU A 150 -11.49 -9.23 3.89
N PRO A 151 -11.74 -10.56 3.93
CA PRO A 151 -13.09 -11.09 3.97
C PRO A 151 -13.73 -10.80 5.33
N VAL A 152 -14.89 -10.15 5.29
CA VAL A 152 -15.72 -9.88 6.48
C VAL A 152 -17.18 -10.19 6.19
N SER A 153 -17.88 -10.59 7.24
CA SER A 153 -19.29 -10.95 7.19
C SER A 153 -20.03 -10.11 8.22
N ILE A 154 -20.86 -9.18 7.75
CA ILE A 154 -21.59 -8.23 8.59
C ILE A 154 -23.06 -8.65 8.60
N ALA A 155 -23.60 -9.02 9.77
CA ALA A 155 -25.00 -9.45 9.87
C ALA A 155 -25.96 -8.29 9.52
N ALA A 156 -27.21 -8.62 9.19
CA ALA A 156 -28.21 -7.62 8.87
C ALA A 156 -28.45 -6.68 10.07
N GLY A 157 -28.34 -5.37 9.85
CA GLY A 157 -28.50 -4.35 10.88
C GLY A 157 -27.26 -4.06 11.73
N ASP A 158 -26.20 -4.87 11.63
CA ASP A 158 -24.98 -4.69 12.41
C ASP A 158 -24.20 -3.45 11.97
N GLU A 159 -23.58 -2.80 12.96
CA GLU A 159 -22.66 -1.69 12.76
C GLU A 159 -21.28 -2.04 13.32
N TRP A 160 -20.27 -1.96 12.46
CA TRP A 160 -18.89 -2.29 12.78
C TRP A 160 -18.04 -1.03 12.80
N VAL A 161 -17.04 -1.00 13.69
CA VAL A 161 -16.08 0.08 13.80
C VAL A 161 -14.74 -0.38 13.25
N VAL A 162 -14.16 0.40 12.35
CA VAL A 162 -12.86 0.11 11.74
C VAL A 162 -11.86 1.17 12.15
N TYR A 163 -10.69 0.74 12.61
CA TYR A 163 -9.49 1.55 12.79
C TYR A 163 -8.40 1.06 11.86
N MET A 164 -7.70 1.98 11.22
CA MET A 164 -6.60 1.66 10.34
C MET A 164 -5.41 2.54 10.71
N LYS A 165 -4.29 1.91 11.08
CA LYS A 165 -3.00 2.56 11.23
C LYS A 165 -2.23 2.39 9.94
N ASN A 166 -1.86 3.49 9.30
CA ASN A 166 -0.93 3.49 8.19
C ASN A 166 0.41 4.02 8.66
N SER A 167 1.47 3.24 8.43
CA SER A 167 2.84 3.61 8.77
C SER A 167 3.67 3.77 7.51
N THR A 168 4.45 4.85 7.44
CA THR A 168 5.30 5.19 6.30
C THR A 168 6.76 4.94 6.65
N ILE A 169 7.46 4.16 5.82
CA ILE A 169 8.84 3.74 6.13
C ILE A 169 9.86 4.86 5.90
N ASN A 170 9.62 5.79 4.96
CA ASN A 170 10.64 6.74 4.46
C ASN A 170 10.18 8.21 4.34
N GLY A 171 9.36 8.72 5.26
CA GLY A 171 9.00 10.14 5.30
C GLY A 171 7.50 10.40 5.16
N GLN A 172 7.11 11.60 4.75
CA GLN A 172 5.70 11.96 4.57
C GLN A 172 5.06 11.06 3.50
N GLY A 173 4.11 10.23 3.90
CA GLY A 173 3.26 9.49 2.98
C GLY A 173 2.19 10.40 2.39
N THR A 174 1.86 10.17 1.13
CA THR A 174 0.69 10.79 0.52
C THR A 174 -0.53 10.00 0.98
N MET A 175 -1.37 10.60 1.82
CA MET A 175 -2.71 10.07 1.99
C MET A 175 -3.44 10.27 0.65
N PRO A 176 -3.98 9.21 0.01
CA PRO A 176 -4.74 9.40 -1.21
C PRO A 176 -5.90 10.36 -0.98
N SER A 177 -6.25 11.13 -2.00
CA SER A 177 -7.41 12.03 -1.99
C SER A 177 -8.69 11.24 -1.67
N GLY A 178 -9.15 11.34 -0.44
CA GLY A 178 -10.26 10.57 0.12
C GLY A 178 -9.86 9.17 0.56
N LEU A 179 -10.60 8.65 1.54
CA LEU A 179 -10.46 7.26 1.97
C LEU A 179 -11.14 6.35 0.95
N LEU A 180 -10.35 5.75 0.08
CA LEU A 180 -10.81 4.72 -0.85
C LEU A 180 -10.94 3.39 -0.10
N ILE A 181 -12.16 2.87 -0.06
CA ILE A 181 -12.44 1.48 0.30
C ILE A 181 -13.01 0.81 -0.93
N GLN A 182 -12.67 -0.46 -1.14
CA GLN A 182 -13.37 -1.24 -2.16
C GLN A 182 -14.13 -2.34 -1.47
N LEU A 183 -15.42 -2.40 -1.76
CA LEU A 183 -16.32 -3.41 -1.25
C LEU A 183 -16.58 -4.40 -2.37
N TYR A 184 -16.02 -5.60 -2.26
CA TYR A 184 -16.29 -6.66 -3.21
C TYR A 184 -17.31 -7.62 -2.64
N ASP A 185 -18.23 -8.08 -3.48
CA ASP A 185 -18.88 -9.36 -3.24
C ASP A 185 -17.81 -10.46 -3.20
N MET A 186 -17.93 -11.42 -2.30
CA MET A 186 -16.97 -12.52 -2.15
C MET A 186 -16.75 -13.31 -3.45
N ASP A 187 -17.78 -13.54 -4.26
CA ASP A 187 -17.65 -14.28 -5.51
C ASP A 187 -16.96 -13.43 -6.58
N LYS A 188 -17.27 -12.14 -6.63
CA LYS A 188 -16.57 -11.19 -7.51
C LYS A 188 -15.09 -11.09 -7.11
N MET A 189 -14.78 -10.96 -5.83
CA MET A 189 -13.41 -10.95 -5.31
C MET A 189 -12.66 -12.20 -5.74
N ARG A 190 -13.26 -13.40 -5.63
CA ARG A 190 -12.63 -14.65 -6.04
C ARG A 190 -12.32 -14.67 -7.53
N SER A 191 -13.28 -14.23 -8.35
CA SER A 191 -13.10 -14.17 -9.80
C SER A 191 -11.97 -13.21 -10.21
N GLU A 192 -11.90 -12.02 -9.60
CA GLU A 192 -10.84 -11.05 -9.85
C GLU A 192 -9.49 -11.52 -9.33
N LEU A 193 -9.46 -12.17 -8.17
CA LEU A 193 -8.25 -12.76 -7.61
C LEU A 193 -7.67 -13.78 -8.59
N SER A 194 -8.48 -14.74 -9.05
CA SER A 194 -8.06 -15.75 -10.03
C SER A 194 -7.57 -15.12 -11.33
N GLN A 195 -8.32 -14.16 -11.89
CA GLN A 195 -7.91 -13.46 -13.11
C GLN A 195 -6.59 -12.70 -12.91
N SER A 196 -6.40 -12.06 -11.75
CA SER A 196 -5.18 -11.33 -11.43
C SER A 196 -3.98 -12.28 -11.29
N GLU A 197 -4.19 -13.48 -10.75
CA GLU A 197 -3.14 -14.50 -10.64
C GLU A 197 -2.70 -15.00 -12.01
N ASP A 198 -3.65 -15.23 -12.92
CA ASP A 198 -3.37 -15.63 -14.32
C ASP A 198 -2.57 -14.56 -15.06
N ILE A 199 -2.99 -13.30 -14.97
CA ILE A 199 -2.28 -12.18 -15.61
C ILE A 199 -0.86 -12.07 -15.04
N ASN A 200 -0.72 -12.10 -13.70
CA ASN A 200 0.58 -12.02 -13.04
C ASN A 200 1.47 -13.21 -13.41
N TYR A 201 0.90 -14.41 -13.57
CA TYR A 201 1.62 -15.59 -14.01
C TYR A 201 2.16 -15.42 -15.44
N ILE A 202 1.31 -15.01 -16.39
CA ILE A 202 1.72 -14.74 -17.78
C ILE A 202 2.80 -13.66 -17.83
N LEU A 203 2.64 -12.56 -17.08
CA LEU A 203 3.64 -11.50 -16.99
C LEU A 203 4.97 -11.99 -16.42
N THR A 204 4.93 -12.84 -15.39
CA THR A 204 6.12 -13.43 -14.76
C THR A 204 6.87 -14.34 -15.75
N ILE A 205 6.17 -15.19 -16.50
CA ILE A 205 6.77 -16.03 -17.54
C ILE A 205 7.39 -15.16 -18.63
N LYS A 206 6.62 -14.20 -19.16
CA LYS A 206 7.07 -13.28 -20.20
C LYS A 206 8.36 -12.57 -19.76
N ASN A 207 8.36 -11.98 -18.57
CA ASN A 207 9.52 -11.26 -18.05
C ASN A 207 10.73 -12.17 -17.82
N SER A 208 10.51 -13.40 -17.35
CA SER A 208 11.57 -14.40 -17.18
C SER A 208 12.17 -14.83 -18.53
N LEU A 209 11.34 -15.02 -19.56
CA LEU A 209 11.79 -15.33 -20.91
C LEU A 209 12.61 -14.19 -21.51
N PHE A 210 12.10 -12.95 -21.43
CA PHE A 210 12.84 -11.76 -21.89
C PHE A 210 14.18 -11.61 -21.16
N PHE A 211 14.22 -11.85 -19.85
CA PHE A 211 15.46 -11.85 -19.11
C PHE A 211 16.44 -12.90 -19.64
N GLY A 212 15.99 -14.13 -19.89
CA GLY A 212 16.83 -15.20 -20.45
C GLY A 212 17.43 -14.82 -21.81
N ILE A 213 16.64 -14.24 -22.72
CA ILE A 213 17.12 -13.78 -24.03
C ILE A 213 18.16 -12.66 -23.87
N LEU A 214 17.87 -11.66 -23.03
CA LEU A 214 18.79 -10.53 -22.80
C LEU A 214 20.08 -10.99 -22.11
N LEU A 215 19.98 -11.93 -21.16
CA LEU A 215 21.14 -12.54 -20.52
C LEU A 215 22.01 -13.28 -21.54
N TRP A 216 21.40 -14.02 -22.48
CA TRP A 216 22.13 -14.68 -23.56
C TRP A 216 22.85 -13.67 -24.46
N VAL A 217 22.18 -12.59 -24.84
CA VAL A 217 22.80 -11.50 -25.63
C VAL A 217 23.96 -10.87 -24.86
N ALA A 218 23.82 -10.63 -23.56
CA ALA A 218 24.89 -10.09 -22.72
C ALA A 218 26.10 -11.05 -22.65
N ILE A 219 25.88 -12.34 -22.43
CA ILE A 219 26.93 -13.36 -22.41
C ILE A 219 27.65 -13.45 -23.76
N PHE A 220 26.90 -13.46 -24.86
CA PHE A 220 27.47 -13.50 -26.22
C PHE A 220 28.37 -12.29 -26.47
N ASN A 221 27.90 -11.08 -26.16
CA ASN A 221 28.71 -9.87 -26.31
C ASN A 221 29.92 -9.85 -25.37
N LEU A 222 29.80 -10.44 -24.17
CA LEU A 222 30.94 -10.61 -23.28
C LEU A 222 31.99 -11.55 -23.88
N PHE A 223 31.60 -12.63 -24.57
CA PHE A 223 32.54 -13.48 -25.31
C PHE A 223 33.25 -12.72 -26.45
N PHE A 224 32.53 -11.89 -27.21
CA PHE A 224 33.16 -11.02 -28.22
C PHE A 224 34.16 -10.07 -27.59
N PHE A 225 33.82 -9.48 -26.43
CA PHE A 225 34.78 -8.67 -25.68
C PHE A 225 36.04 -9.47 -25.29
N LEU A 226 35.91 -10.72 -24.84
CA LEU A 226 37.08 -11.54 -24.49
C LEU A 226 38.01 -11.82 -25.67
N ILE A 227 37.44 -11.98 -26.87
CA ILE A 227 38.17 -12.30 -28.10
C ILE A 227 38.77 -11.03 -28.72
N VAL A 228 37.92 -10.03 -28.99
CA VAL A 228 38.27 -8.80 -29.74
C VAL A 228 38.93 -7.77 -28.82
N LYS A 229 38.60 -7.77 -27.53
CA LYS A 229 39.06 -6.79 -26.51
C LYS A 229 38.65 -5.34 -26.76
N GLU A 230 37.65 -5.13 -27.62
CA GLU A 230 37.05 -3.82 -27.84
C GLU A 230 35.99 -3.49 -26.78
N ARG A 231 36.14 -2.31 -26.15
CA ARG A 231 35.30 -1.88 -25.02
C ARG A 231 33.82 -1.75 -25.37
N VAL A 232 33.50 -1.53 -26.65
CA VAL A 232 32.10 -1.41 -27.13
C VAL A 232 31.27 -2.64 -26.76
N TYR A 233 31.83 -3.84 -26.90
CA TYR A 233 31.14 -5.10 -26.57
C TYR A 233 30.90 -5.25 -25.07
N LEU A 234 31.84 -4.78 -24.23
CA LEU A 234 31.68 -4.82 -22.77
C LEU A 234 30.55 -3.89 -22.32
N TYR A 235 30.53 -2.64 -22.80
CA TYR A 235 29.50 -1.68 -22.43
C TYR A 235 28.12 -2.11 -22.92
N PHE A 236 28.03 -2.67 -24.12
CA PHE A 236 26.79 -3.24 -24.62
C PHE A 236 26.33 -4.45 -23.80
N ALA A 237 27.23 -5.38 -23.45
CA ALA A 237 26.90 -6.53 -22.61
C ALA A 237 26.34 -6.10 -21.25
N LEU A 238 26.99 -5.14 -20.59
CA LEU A 238 26.54 -4.61 -19.30
C LEU A 238 25.20 -3.87 -19.42
N TYR A 239 25.03 -3.03 -20.45
CA TYR A 239 23.76 -2.38 -20.74
C TYR A 239 22.60 -3.39 -20.86
N VAL A 240 22.76 -4.40 -21.72
CA VAL A 240 21.73 -5.42 -21.96
C VAL A 240 21.47 -6.26 -20.72
N PHE A 241 22.52 -6.58 -19.93
CA PHE A 241 22.38 -7.28 -18.66
C PHE A 241 21.53 -6.51 -17.65
N PHE A 242 21.84 -5.23 -17.41
CA PHE A 242 21.06 -4.41 -16.48
C PHE A 242 19.65 -4.16 -17.00
N LEU A 243 19.47 -4.00 -18.31
CA LEU A 243 18.15 -3.92 -18.93
C LEU A 243 17.33 -5.21 -18.67
N GLY A 244 17.93 -6.38 -18.87
CA GLY A 244 17.28 -7.65 -18.57
C GLY A 244 16.95 -7.78 -17.08
N MET A 245 17.89 -7.41 -16.22
CA MET A 245 17.72 -7.46 -14.77
C MET A 245 16.49 -6.67 -14.31
N THR A 246 16.22 -5.48 -14.89
CA THR A 246 15.00 -4.71 -14.54
C THR A 246 13.70 -5.48 -14.79
N ARG A 247 13.66 -6.36 -15.81
CA ARG A 247 12.50 -7.19 -16.10
C ARG A 247 12.37 -8.37 -15.15
N PHE A 248 13.50 -8.90 -14.68
CA PHE A 248 13.54 -10.05 -13.78
C PHE A 248 13.24 -9.70 -12.30
N LEU A 249 13.19 -8.42 -11.96
CA LEU A 249 12.99 -7.96 -10.57
C LEU A 249 11.74 -8.52 -9.89
N THR A 250 10.60 -8.50 -10.58
CA THR A 250 9.33 -9.00 -10.02
C THR A 250 9.38 -10.52 -9.78
N PRO A 251 9.77 -11.38 -10.75
CA PRO A 251 10.00 -12.79 -10.48
C PRO A 251 11.00 -13.05 -9.33
N LEU A 252 12.14 -12.35 -9.33
CA LEU A 252 13.18 -12.49 -8.32
C LEU A 252 12.65 -12.18 -6.91
N TYR A 253 11.86 -11.12 -6.81
CA TYR A 253 11.19 -10.74 -5.56
C TYR A 253 10.30 -11.86 -5.03
N HIS A 254 9.40 -12.40 -5.86
CA HIS A 254 8.46 -13.43 -5.42
C HIS A 254 9.12 -14.75 -5.05
N LEU A 255 10.21 -15.11 -5.72
CA LEU A 255 10.92 -16.37 -5.49
C LEU A 255 11.82 -16.34 -4.25
N PHE A 256 12.57 -15.25 -4.04
CA PHE A 256 13.64 -15.25 -3.04
C PHE A 256 13.46 -14.23 -1.90
N PHE A 257 12.72 -13.15 -2.13
CA PHE A 257 12.74 -11.99 -1.23
C PHE A 257 11.35 -11.55 -0.77
N ARG A 258 10.34 -12.41 -0.92
CA ARG A 258 8.97 -12.15 -0.47
C ARG A 258 8.90 -11.82 1.03
N GLU A 259 9.85 -12.32 1.83
CA GLU A 259 9.95 -12.07 3.26
C GLU A 259 10.76 -10.80 3.60
N HIS A 260 11.42 -10.19 2.63
CA HIS A 260 12.25 -8.98 2.80
C HIS A 260 11.88 -7.89 1.78
N PRO A 261 10.64 -7.37 1.82
CA PRO A 261 10.12 -6.52 0.76
C PRO A 261 10.74 -5.12 0.67
N THR A 262 11.38 -4.65 1.74
CA THR A 262 12.04 -3.34 1.79
C THR A 262 13.39 -3.29 1.07
N ILE A 263 14.03 -4.44 0.82
CA ILE A 263 15.38 -4.51 0.23
C ILE A 263 15.33 -4.33 -1.29
N LEU A 264 14.41 -5.03 -1.97
CA LEU A 264 14.43 -5.12 -3.42
C LEU A 264 13.75 -3.94 -4.12
N PHE A 265 12.59 -3.51 -3.62
CA PHE A 265 11.72 -2.62 -4.38
C PHE A 265 12.29 -1.20 -4.55
N PRO A 266 12.84 -0.53 -3.52
CA PRO A 266 13.42 0.81 -3.70
C PRO A 266 14.88 0.79 -4.15
N TYR A 267 15.73 -0.08 -3.61
CA TYR A 267 17.18 -0.01 -3.86
C TYR A 267 17.59 -0.65 -5.18
N PHE A 268 17.06 -1.83 -5.49
CA PHE A 268 17.53 -2.60 -6.63
C PHE A 268 16.96 -2.09 -7.97
N SER A 269 15.72 -1.61 -7.95
CA SER A 269 15.12 -0.94 -9.11
C SER A 269 15.86 0.35 -9.45
N THR A 270 16.13 1.20 -8.46
CA THR A 270 16.89 2.44 -8.61
C THR A 270 18.31 2.18 -9.09
N PHE A 271 18.99 1.18 -8.53
CA PHE A 271 20.32 0.77 -8.96
C PHE A 271 20.32 0.36 -10.44
N SER A 272 19.45 -0.56 -10.84
CA SER A 272 19.41 -1.01 -12.24
C SER A 272 19.06 0.13 -13.21
N LEU A 273 18.17 1.04 -12.82
CA LEU A 273 17.79 2.21 -13.62
C LEU A 273 18.90 3.25 -13.76
N ALA A 274 19.81 3.38 -12.79
CA ALA A 274 20.94 4.31 -12.88
C ALA A 274 22.05 3.81 -13.81
N PHE A 275 22.28 2.50 -13.88
CA PHE A 275 23.35 1.92 -14.69
C PHE A 275 22.99 1.81 -16.17
N ILE A 276 21.71 1.66 -16.51
CA ILE A 276 21.24 1.65 -17.91
C ILE A 276 21.69 2.89 -18.70
N PRO A 277 21.36 4.14 -18.29
CA PRO A 277 21.77 5.32 -19.02
C PRO A 277 23.29 5.47 -19.04
N PHE A 278 23.97 5.16 -17.93
CA PHE A 278 25.42 5.20 -17.86
C PHE A 278 26.08 4.33 -18.93
N PHE A 279 25.69 3.05 -19.06
CA PHE A 279 26.30 2.18 -20.07
C PHE A 279 25.85 2.52 -21.49
N THR A 280 24.63 3.00 -21.66
CA THR A 280 24.10 3.43 -22.96
C THR A 280 24.89 4.64 -23.49
N THR A 281 25.16 5.65 -22.66
CA THR A 281 25.93 6.82 -23.10
C THR A 281 27.36 6.48 -23.46
N HIS A 282 28.02 5.61 -22.69
CA HIS A 282 29.39 5.16 -23.00
C HIS A 282 29.46 4.31 -24.26
N PHE A 283 28.46 3.44 -24.49
CA PHE A 283 28.34 2.68 -25.72
C PHE A 283 28.25 3.61 -26.95
N PHE A 284 27.37 4.60 -26.91
CA PHE A 284 27.22 5.54 -28.03
C PHE A 284 28.44 6.44 -28.24
N ALA A 285 29.11 6.88 -27.16
CA ALA A 285 30.32 7.68 -27.26
C ALA A 285 31.42 6.94 -28.05
N ILE A 286 31.67 5.68 -27.71
CA ILE A 286 32.69 4.85 -28.37
C ILE A 286 32.32 4.58 -29.83
N CYS A 287 31.05 4.25 -30.11
CA CYS A 287 30.59 4.09 -31.48
C CYS A 287 30.78 5.36 -32.31
N SER A 288 30.52 6.54 -31.73
CA SER A 288 30.70 7.81 -32.43
C SER A 288 32.18 8.09 -32.76
N GLU A 289 33.11 7.80 -31.85
CA GLU A 289 34.55 7.94 -32.10
C GLU A 289 35.02 7.05 -33.26
N HIS A 290 34.56 5.80 -33.32
CA HIS A 290 34.85 4.87 -34.41
C HIS A 290 34.26 5.30 -35.75
N ILE A 291 33.03 5.83 -35.76
CA ILE A 291 32.41 6.37 -36.98
C ILE A 291 33.17 7.60 -37.50
N PHE A 292 33.54 8.53 -36.62
CA PHE A 292 34.32 9.71 -37.00
C PHE A 292 35.71 9.36 -37.55
N THR A 293 36.42 8.41 -36.92
CA THR A 293 37.72 7.97 -37.45
C THR A 293 37.57 7.28 -38.81
N THR A 294 36.55 6.43 -38.98
CA THR A 294 36.34 5.72 -40.25
C THR A 294 35.96 6.68 -41.39
N LEU A 295 35.09 7.65 -41.14
CA LEU A 295 34.72 8.69 -42.12
C LEU A 295 35.89 9.61 -42.45
N PHE A 296 36.73 9.95 -41.48
CA PHE A 296 37.96 10.72 -41.72
C PHE A 296 38.94 9.98 -42.64
N TRP A 297 39.09 8.67 -42.46
CA TRP A 297 39.93 7.84 -43.34
C TRP A 297 39.37 7.72 -44.76
N ILE A 298 38.05 7.63 -44.94
CA ILE A 298 37.40 7.60 -46.26
C ILE A 298 37.50 8.96 -46.97
N SER A 299 37.49 10.07 -46.22
CA SER A 299 37.64 11.43 -46.79
C SER A 299 39.07 11.78 -47.22
N CYS A 300 40.07 11.03 -46.75
CA CYS A 300 41.49 11.27 -47.04
C CYS A 300 42.05 10.38 -48.16
N TYR A 301 41.22 9.51 -48.75
CA TYR A 301 41.52 8.71 -49.94
C TYR A 301 40.74 9.24 -51.14
#